data_AF-A0A8J3IEM8-F1
#
_entry.id   AF-A0A8J3IEM8-F1
#
_cell.length_a   1.000
_cell.length_b   1.000
_cell.length_c   1.000
_cell.angle_alpha   90.00
_cell.angle_beta   90.00
_cell.angle_gamma   90.00
#
_symmetry.space_group_name_H-M   'P 1'
#
loop_
_entity.id
_entity.type
_entity.pdbx_description
1 polymer ?
#
loop_
_entity_poly.entity_id
_entity_poly.type
_entity_poly.pdbx_seq_one_letter_code
_entity_poly.pdbx_strand_id
1 'polypeptide(L)' 'MRNKRIEQMMRDEQVSDIRRIFAYRPELFGEPFSICLQDVMRGSSEWTVGERELIATFTSSKNKCVF' A
#
# COMPACT_ATOMS: atom_id res chain seq x y z
N MET A 1 -14.09 -4.05 -6.62
CA MET A 1 -13.20 -3.82 -5.46
C MET A 1 -13.17 -2.39 -4.95
N ARG A 2 -13.19 -1.34 -5.80
CA ARG A 2 -13.31 0.08 -5.40
C ARG A 2 -14.47 0.35 -4.42
N ASN A 3 -15.66 -0.16 -4.73
CA ASN A 3 -16.88 0.07 -3.93
C ASN A 3 -16.72 -0.44 -2.49
N LYS A 4 -16.12 -1.62 -2.30
CA LYS A 4 -15.91 -2.21 -0.97
C LYS A 4 -15.03 -1.32 -0.07
N ARG A 5 -13.95 -0.72 -0.60
CA ARG A 5 -13.05 0.16 0.20
C ARG A 5 -13.75 1.48 0.58
N ILE A 6 -14.53 2.05 -0.33
CA ILE A 6 -15.31 3.27 -0.07
C ILE A 6 -16.40 2.96 0.97
N GLU A 7 -17.08 1.83 0.84
CA GLU A 7 -18.09 1.38 1.81
C GLU A 7 -17.51 1.18 3.21
N GLN A 8 -16.29 0.64 3.34
CA GLN A 8 -15.61 0.52 4.64
C GLN A 8 -15.32 1.89 5.28
N MET A 9 -14.89 2.88 4.48
CA MET A 9 -14.69 4.25 4.95
C MET A 9 -16.01 4.90 5.37
N MET A 10 -17.09 4.66 4.63
CA MET A 10 -18.42 5.17 4.96
C MET A 10 -19.02 4.56 6.23
N ARG A 11 -18.57 3.35 6.61
CA ARG A 11 -18.95 2.67 7.86
C ARG A 11 -18.07 3.06 9.05
N ASP A 12 -17.17 4.03 8.89
CA ASP A 12 -16.19 4.45 9.89
C ASP A 12 -15.31 3.30 10.41
N GLU A 13 -15.08 2.28 9.57
CA GLU A 13 -14.13 1.22 9.88
C GLU A 13 -12.70 1.81 9.91
N GLN A 14 -11.82 1.25 10.76
CA GLN A 14 -10.43 1.65 10.80
C GLN A 14 -9.73 1.25 9.50
N VAL A 15 -9.59 2.22 8.59
CA VAL A 15 -8.91 2.08 7.29
C VAL A 15 -7.66 2.96 7.31
N SER A 16 -6.50 2.40 6.97
CA SER A 16 -5.24 3.14 6.90
C SER A 16 -5.32 4.32 5.92
N ASP A 17 -4.60 5.40 6.22
CA ASP A 17 -4.63 6.62 5.40
C ASP A 17 -4.18 6.36 3.96
N ILE A 18 -3.20 5.46 3.75
CA ILE A 18 -2.80 5.02 2.41
C ILE A 18 -3.97 4.41 1.63
N ARG A 19 -4.80 3.58 2.28
CA ARG A 19 -5.97 2.98 1.62
C ARG A 19 -7.02 4.03 1.27
N ARG A 20 -7.14 5.11 2.06
CA ARG A 20 -7.97 6.28 1.74
C ARG A 20 -7.46 7.01 0.50
N ILE A 21 -6.15 7.22 0.40
CA ILE A 21 -5.50 7.84 -0.77
C ILE A 21 -5.72 6.99 -2.04
N PHE A 22 -5.65 5.66 -1.94
CA PHE A 22 -5.91 4.78 -3.09
C PHE A 22 -7.32 4.91 -3.66
N ALA A 23 -8.30 5.32 -2.84
CA ALA A 23 -9.67 5.54 -3.29
C ALA A 23 -9.85 6.90 -4.01
N TYR A 24 -8.93 7.87 -3.83
CA TYR A 24 -9.05 9.21 -4.39
C TYR A 24 -8.85 9.25 -5.92
N ARG A 25 -7.82 8.54 -6.43
CA ARG A 25 -7.59 8.34 -7.87
C ARG A 25 -7.38 6.86 -8.19
N PRO A 26 -8.44 6.06 -8.24
CA PRO A 26 -8.36 4.60 -8.30
C PRO A 26 -7.78 4.09 -9.63
N GLU A 27 -7.89 4.84 -10.71
CA GLU A 27 -7.24 4.55 -11.99
C GLU A 27 -5.71 4.61 -11.92
N LEU A 28 -5.14 5.38 -10.99
CA LEU A 28 -3.69 5.48 -10.76
C LEU A 28 -3.26 4.64 -9.56
N PHE A 29 -3.88 4.86 -8.39
CA PHE A 29 -3.45 4.30 -7.11
C PHE A 29 -4.31 3.13 -6.62
N GLY A 30 -5.38 2.79 -7.35
CA GLY A 30 -6.30 1.74 -6.95
C GLY A 30 -5.73 0.34 -7.18
N GLU A 31 -6.38 -0.43 -8.04
CA GLU A 31 -6.02 -1.83 -8.25
C GLU A 31 -4.60 -2.02 -8.84
N PRO A 32 -4.20 -1.30 -9.91
CA PRO A 32 -2.90 -1.54 -10.55
C PRO A 32 -1.72 -1.31 -9.60
N PHE A 33 -1.76 -0.22 -8.85
CA PHE A 33 -0.72 0.11 -7.87
C PHE A 33 -0.73 -0.85 -6.66
N SER A 34 -1.92 -1.24 -6.18
CA SER A 34 -2.05 -2.21 -5.08
C SER A 34 -1.45 -3.57 -5.46
N ILE A 35 -1.69 -4.05 -6.69
CA ILE A 35 -1.14 -5.32 -7.18
C ILE A 35 0.39 -5.23 -7.26
N CYS A 36 0.90 -4.15 -7.86
CA CYS A 36 2.35 -3.94 -7.97
C CYS A 36 3.04 -3.94 -6.60
N LEU A 37 2.50 -3.19 -5.63
CA LEU A 37 3.03 -3.17 -4.26
C LEU A 37 2.98 -4.55 -3.60
N GLN A 38 1.87 -5.28 -3.75
CA GLN A 38 1.75 -6.62 -3.18
C GLN A 38 2.74 -7.60 -3.81
N ASP A 39 2.91 -7.56 -5.13
CA ASP A 39 3.84 -8.45 -5.82
C ASP A 39 5.29 -8.17 -5.39
N VAL A 40 5.71 -6.90 -5.34
CA VAL A 40 7.05 -6.55 -4.89
C VAL A 40 7.28 -6.91 -3.42
N MET A 41 6.33 -6.63 -2.54
CA MET A 41 6.53 -6.80 -1.10
C MET A 41 6.26 -8.24 -0.61
N ARG A 42 5.41 -9.00 -1.28
CA ARG A 42 4.91 -10.31 -0.83
C ARG A 42 4.98 -11.42 -1.88
N GLY A 43 5.24 -11.09 -3.14
CA GLY A 43 5.43 -12.07 -4.22
C GLY A 43 6.73 -12.87 -4.12
N SER A 44 6.91 -13.76 -5.10
CA SER A 44 8.10 -14.60 -5.23
C SER A 44 9.34 -13.75 -5.52
N SER A 45 10.38 -13.90 -4.70
CA SER A 45 11.67 -13.26 -4.93
C SER A 45 12.74 -13.96 -4.09
N GLU A 46 13.99 -13.79 -4.49
CA GLU A 46 15.17 -14.31 -3.76
C GLU A 46 15.34 -13.65 -2.38
N TRP A 47 14.79 -12.45 -2.19
CA TRP A 47 14.78 -11.76 -0.90
C TRP A 47 13.61 -12.21 -0.06
N THR A 48 13.89 -12.44 1.22
CA THR A 48 12.86 -12.67 2.22
C THR A 48 11.96 -11.44 2.38
N VAL A 49 10.75 -11.64 2.92
CA VAL A 49 9.84 -10.53 3.25
C VAL A 49 10.53 -9.52 4.17
N GLY A 50 11.31 -9.97 5.15
CA GLY A 50 12.03 -9.10 6.08
C GLY A 50 13.08 -8.21 5.41
N GLU A 51 13.84 -8.75 4.46
CA GLU A 51 14.83 -7.97 3.71
C GLU A 51 14.17 -6.89 2.85
N ARG A 52 13.02 -7.19 2.23
CA ARG A 52 12.27 -6.21 1.45
C ARG A 52 11.71 -5.10 2.32
N GLU A 53 11.20 -5.43 3.51
CA GLU A 53 10.79 -4.43 4.50
C GLU A 53 11.97 -3.57 5.00
N LEU A 54 13.16 -4.15 5.18
CA LEU A 54 14.36 -3.41 5.58
C LEU A 54 14.79 -2.41 4.49
N ILE A 55 14.79 -2.82 3.23
CA ILE A 55 15.09 -1.95 2.08
C ILE A 55 14.06 -0.80 1.99
N ALA A 56 12.77 -1.12 2.12
CA ALA A 56 11.70 -0.12 2.13
C ALA A 56 11.88 0.88 3.28
N THR A 57 12.13 0.38 4.50
CA THR A 57 12.37 1.22 5.70
C THR A 57 13.58 2.14 5.52
N PHE A 58 14.70 1.61 5.02
CA PHE A 58 15.90 2.40 4.77
C PHE A 58 15.63 3.52 3.76
N THR A 59 14.96 3.19 2.64
CA THR A 59 14.62 4.14 1.58
C THR A 59 13.69 5.24 2.09
N SER A 60 12.64 4.86 2.83
CA SER A 60 11.70 5.79 3.46
C SER A 60 12.39 6.72 4.46
N SER A 61 13.34 6.22 5.26
CA SER A 61 14.14 7.03 6.17
C SER A 61 14.98 8.08 5.44
N LYS A 62 15.60 7.73 4.29
CA LYS A 62 16.33 8.70 3.46
C LYS A 62 15.42 9.78 2.87
N ASN A 63 14.16 9.44 2.61
CA ASN A 63 13.13 10.38 2.16
C ASN A 63 12.45 11.15 3.30
N LYS A 64 12.85 10.93 4.57
CA LYS A 64 12.18 11.50 5.76
C LYS A 64 10.68 11.20 5.79
N CYS A 65 10.27 10.04 5.26
CA CYS A 65 8.90 9.58 5.30
C CYS A 65 8.59 9.07 6.72
N VAL A 66 7.70 9.78 7.43
CA VAL A 66 7.33 9.50 8.84
C VAL A 66 6.06 8.66 8.99
N PHE A 67 5.41 8.35 7.88
CA PHE A 67 4.31 7.39 7.83
C PHE A 67 4.85 5.98 8.08
#